data_AF-A0A0F8X4N7-F1
#
_entry.id   AF-A0A0F8X4N7-F1
#
_cell.length_a   1.000
_cell.length_b   1.000
_cell.length_c   1.000
_cell.angle_alpha   90.00
_cell.angle_beta   90.00
_cell.angle_gamma   90.00
#
_symmetry.space_group_name_H-M   'P 1'
#
loop_
_entity.id
_entity.type
_entity.pdbx_description
1 polymer ?
#
loop_
_entity_poly.entity_id
_entity_poly.type
_entity_poly.pdbx_seq_one_letter_code
_entity_poly.pdbx_strand_id
1 'polypeptide(L)'
;MTMRICLTKGCENKHYCQGYCKKHYTRLCRHGDPFYTKIERHGMTHTPEYVTWKCIKARCYNKNKYFYCYGGRGITVCDKWRNSFTAFLNDMGKRPFLKATIDRIDNNGNYEPENCRWTTNAENNQNKSNNKLSMRKVIKIRKLDNNISAKDLAVIYKV
;
A
#
# COMPACT_ATOMS: atom_id res chain seq x y z
N MET A 1 -34.21 24.28 23.65
CA MET A 1 -33.98 22.82 23.54
C MET A 1 -32.72 22.57 22.73
N THR A 2 -31.68 21.98 23.31
CA THR A 2 -30.44 21.63 22.59
C THR A 2 -30.68 20.39 21.71
N MET A 3 -30.46 20.54 20.40
CA MET A 3 -30.55 19.42 19.46
C MET A 3 -29.42 18.43 19.75
N ARG A 4 -29.75 17.17 20.05
CA ARG A 4 -28.75 16.11 20.22
C ARG A 4 -28.23 15.65 18.85
N ILE A 5 -26.93 15.47 18.75
CA ILE A 5 -26.23 14.98 17.55
C ILE A 5 -25.82 13.51 17.72
N CYS A 6 -25.45 12.87 16.62
CA CYS A 6 -24.94 11.49 16.61
C CYS A 6 -23.66 11.37 17.44
N LEU A 7 -23.51 10.27 18.20
CA LEU A 7 -22.29 9.95 18.97
C LEU A 7 -21.11 9.51 18.09
N THR A 8 -21.33 9.26 16.81
CA THR A 8 -20.28 8.85 15.89
C THR A 8 -19.32 10.03 15.65
N LYS A 9 -18.03 9.82 15.92
CA LYS A 9 -16.97 10.83 15.72
C LYS A 9 -17.04 11.40 14.29
N GLY A 10 -17.18 12.72 14.17
CA GLY A 10 -17.28 13.42 12.88
C GLY A 10 -18.64 13.34 12.19
N CYS A 11 -19.70 12.89 12.88
CA CYS A 11 -21.04 12.87 12.34
C CYS A 11 -21.92 13.98 12.92
N GLU A 12 -22.31 14.93 12.08
CA GLU A 12 -23.16 16.08 12.48
C GLU A 12 -24.67 15.80 12.32
N ASN A 13 -25.03 14.59 11.92
CA ASN A 13 -26.43 14.22 11.73
C ASN A 13 -27.19 14.22 13.06
N LYS A 14 -28.45 14.66 13.01
CA LYS A 14 -29.37 14.65 14.16
C LYS A 14 -29.47 13.25 14.76
N HIS A 15 -29.40 13.19 16.08
CA HIS A 15 -29.67 11.97 16.86
C HIS A 15 -31.06 11.41 16.52
N TYR A 16 -31.13 10.10 16.31
CA TYR A 16 -32.38 9.36 16.08
C TYR A 16 -32.70 8.49 17.30
N CYS A 17 -31.88 7.46 17.57
CA CYS A 17 -32.06 6.58 18.73
C CYS A 17 -30.73 5.89 19.10
N GLN A 18 -30.65 5.37 20.33
CA GLN A 18 -29.45 4.70 20.87
C GLN A 18 -28.15 5.50 20.69
N GLY A 19 -28.23 6.84 20.70
CA GLY A 19 -27.06 7.69 20.48
C GLY A 19 -26.66 7.86 19.01
N TYR A 20 -27.32 7.19 18.07
CA TYR A 20 -26.96 7.21 16.65
C TYR A 20 -27.98 7.99 15.81
N CYS A 21 -27.53 8.54 14.68
CA CYS A 21 -28.42 9.05 13.64
C CYS A 21 -29.12 7.88 12.91
N LYS A 22 -30.19 8.16 12.15
CA LYS A 22 -30.95 7.13 11.43
C LYS A 22 -30.05 6.23 10.56
N LYS A 23 -29.03 6.79 9.91
CA LYS A 23 -28.08 6.04 9.06
C LYS A 23 -27.20 5.08 9.88
N HIS A 24 -26.58 5.55 10.96
CA HIS A 24 -25.71 4.72 11.81
C HIS A 24 -26.50 3.66 12.60
N TYR A 25 -27.69 4.01 13.08
CA TYR A 25 -28.59 3.03 13.70
C TYR A 25 -28.99 1.93 12.72
N THR A 26 -29.34 2.28 11.48
CA THR A 26 -29.68 1.27 10.45
C THR A 26 -28.51 0.32 10.17
N ARG A 27 -27.27 0.82 10.14
CA ARG A 27 -26.07 -0.01 9.95
C ARG A 27 -25.84 -0.93 11.15
N LEU A 28 -25.95 -0.41 12.37
CA LEU A 28 -25.87 -1.19 13.59
C LEU A 28 -26.89 -2.34 13.58
N CYS A 29 -28.16 -2.06 13.28
CA CYS A 29 -29.19 -3.10 13.24
C CYS A 29 -28.97 -4.15 12.15
N ARG A 30 -28.45 -3.76 10.97
CA ARG A 30 -28.28 -4.68 9.82
C ARG A 30 -26.99 -5.47 9.85
N HIS A 31 -25.94 -4.90 10.42
CA HIS A 31 -24.57 -5.42 10.28
C HIS A 31 -23.83 -5.56 11.60
N GLY A 32 -24.43 -5.17 12.73
CA GLY A 32 -23.80 -5.20 14.05
C GLY A 32 -22.77 -4.09 14.28
N ASP A 33 -22.52 -3.23 13.29
CA ASP A 33 -21.54 -2.15 13.34
C ASP A 33 -22.11 -0.85 12.74
N PRO A 34 -22.23 0.25 13.51
CA PRO A 34 -22.68 1.54 12.99
C PRO A 34 -21.71 2.13 11.94
N PHE A 35 -20.46 1.65 11.93
CA PHE A 35 -19.41 2.02 10.99
C PHE A 35 -19.29 1.05 9.80
N TYR A 36 -20.20 0.08 9.68
CA TYR A 36 -20.15 -0.91 8.61
C TYR A 36 -19.98 -0.25 7.23
N THR A 37 -18.86 -0.57 6.58
CA THR A 37 -18.60 -0.27 5.18
C THR A 37 -18.77 -1.53 4.35
N LYS A 38 -19.55 -1.45 3.26
CA LYS A 38 -19.73 -2.57 2.35
C LYS A 38 -18.39 -2.98 1.75
N ILE A 39 -18.08 -4.28 1.83
CA ILE A 39 -16.91 -4.85 1.16
C ILE A 39 -17.06 -4.68 -0.36
N GLU A 40 -15.99 -4.22 -1.00
CA GLU A 40 -15.93 -4.07 -2.45
C GLU A 40 -16.12 -5.42 -3.16
N ARG A 41 -17.15 -5.52 -4.02
CA ARG A 41 -17.40 -6.69 -4.87
C ARG A 41 -16.76 -6.46 -6.24
N HIS A 42 -15.51 -6.91 -6.39
CA HIS A 42 -14.71 -6.70 -7.60
C HIS A 42 -14.66 -7.93 -8.54
N GLY A 43 -15.19 -9.09 -8.13
CA GLY A 43 -15.27 -10.29 -8.99
C GLY A 43 -13.94 -10.98 -9.30
N MET A 44 -12.84 -10.60 -8.65
CA MET A 44 -11.48 -11.05 -8.99
C MET A 44 -10.75 -11.77 -7.84
N THR A 45 -11.49 -12.34 -6.89
CA THR A 45 -10.93 -12.95 -5.66
C THR A 45 -9.95 -14.10 -5.89
N HIS A 46 -10.01 -14.77 -7.04
CA HIS A 46 -9.12 -15.87 -7.42
C HIS A 46 -8.05 -15.47 -8.45
N THR A 47 -7.93 -14.18 -8.73
CA THR A 47 -6.95 -13.70 -9.71
C THR A 47 -5.57 -13.50 -9.08
N PRO A 48 -4.50 -13.66 -9.85
CA PRO A 48 -3.15 -13.43 -9.35
C PRO A 48 -2.91 -11.99 -8.84
N GLU A 49 -3.59 -10.99 -9.41
CA GLU A 49 -3.56 -9.59 -9.00
C GLU A 49 -4.14 -9.42 -7.59
N TYR A 50 -5.31 -10.01 -7.33
CA TYR A 50 -5.92 -9.95 -6.01
C TYR A 50 -5.09 -10.66 -4.94
N VAL A 51 -4.51 -11.82 -5.28
CA VAL A 51 -3.57 -12.52 -4.40
C VAL A 51 -2.36 -11.65 -4.11
N THR A 52 -1.83 -10.94 -5.11
CA THR A 52 -0.69 -10.02 -4.95
C THR A 52 -1.05 -8.88 -4.00
N TRP A 53 -2.20 -8.22 -4.20
CA TRP A 53 -2.68 -7.15 -3.34
C TRP A 53 -2.87 -7.60 -1.89
N LYS A 54 -3.48 -8.77 -1.68
CA LYS A 54 -3.62 -9.38 -0.35
C LYS A 54 -2.26 -9.64 0.31
N CYS A 55 -1.28 -10.14 -0.45
CA CYS A 55 0.08 -10.35 0.02
C CYS A 55 0.80 -9.05 0.39
N ILE A 56 0.62 -7.97 -0.38
CA ILE A 56 1.14 -6.63 -0.04
C ILE A 56 0.62 -6.20 1.34
N LYS A 57 -0.70 -6.26 1.54
CA LYS A 57 -1.33 -5.91 2.83
C LYS A 57 -0.82 -6.79 3.97
N ALA A 58 -0.67 -8.09 3.73
CA ALA A 58 -0.15 -9.01 4.73
C ALA A 58 1.29 -8.68 5.15
N ARG A 59 2.16 -8.29 4.20
CA ARG A 59 3.54 -7.87 4.50
C ARG A 59 3.57 -6.64 5.42
N CYS A 60 2.71 -5.66 5.17
CA CYS A 60 2.70 -4.40 5.91
C CYS A 60 1.98 -4.47 7.27
N TYR A 61 0.95 -5.31 7.41
CA TYR A 61 0.04 -5.23 8.56
C TYR A 61 -0.08 -6.53 9.39
N ASN A 62 0.30 -7.68 8.84
CA ASN A 62 0.25 -8.93 9.60
C ASN A 62 1.60 -9.16 10.29
N LYS A 63 1.58 -9.30 11.62
CA LYS A 63 2.77 -9.58 12.46
C LYS A 63 3.28 -11.03 12.33
N ASN A 64 3.50 -11.48 11.10
CA ASN A 64 4.11 -12.78 10.81
C ASN A 64 5.65 -12.66 10.73
N LYS A 65 6.33 -13.77 10.44
CA LYS A 65 7.81 -13.82 10.35
C LYS A 65 8.43 -12.83 9.36
N TYR A 66 7.69 -12.30 8.38
CA TYR A 66 8.21 -11.33 7.43
C TYR A 66 7.95 -9.87 7.86
N PHE A 67 7.13 -9.64 8.89
CA PHE A 67 6.72 -8.29 9.31
C PHE A 67 7.91 -7.36 9.55
N TYR A 68 8.98 -7.86 10.19
CA TYR A 68 10.18 -7.06 10.48
C TYR A 68 10.86 -6.49 9.21
N CYS A 69 10.74 -7.15 8.06
CA CYS A 69 11.28 -6.67 6.78
C CYS A 69 10.42 -5.59 6.11
N TYR A 70 9.18 -5.39 6.59
CA TYR A 70 8.16 -4.56 5.95
C TYR A 70 7.50 -3.65 6.97
N GLY A 71 6.36 -4.04 7.55
CA GLY A 71 5.63 -3.22 8.52
C GLY A 71 6.47 -2.82 9.74
N GLY A 72 7.38 -3.69 10.19
CA GLY A 72 8.32 -3.40 11.27
C GLY A 72 9.36 -2.32 10.93
N ARG A 73 9.58 -2.02 9.65
CA ARG A 73 10.40 -0.89 9.16
C ARG A 73 9.58 0.38 8.95
N GLY A 74 8.28 0.37 9.23
CA GLY A 74 7.37 1.48 8.93
C GLY A 74 6.87 1.51 7.48
N ILE A 75 7.09 0.44 6.69
CA ILE A 75 6.61 0.41 5.32
C ILE A 75 5.10 0.11 5.29
N THR A 76 4.35 1.01 4.67
CA THR A 76 2.90 0.93 4.57
C THR A 76 2.42 0.83 3.12
N VAL A 77 1.10 0.76 2.96
CA VAL A 77 0.39 0.79 1.68
C VAL A 77 -0.41 2.09 1.66
N CYS A 78 -0.35 2.84 0.55
CA CYS A 78 -1.12 4.07 0.43
C CYS A 78 -2.62 3.82 0.70
N ASP A 79 -3.32 4.81 1.26
CA ASP A 79 -4.69 4.60 1.76
C ASP A 79 -5.66 4.17 0.65
N LYS A 80 -5.47 4.67 -0.57
CA LYS A 80 -6.23 4.28 -1.76
C LYS A 80 -6.15 2.75 -1.98
N TRP A 81 -4.95 2.20 -2.05
CA TRP A 81 -4.75 0.77 -2.25
C TRP A 81 -5.08 -0.05 -1.02
N ARG A 82 -4.84 0.48 0.19
CA ARG A 82 -5.17 -0.22 1.44
C ARG A 82 -6.65 -0.57 1.50
N ASN A 83 -7.51 0.31 1.01
CA ASN A 83 -8.96 0.24 1.16
C ASN A 83 -9.72 -0.21 -0.09
N SER A 84 -9.09 -0.24 -1.27
CA SER A 84 -9.73 -0.72 -2.51
C SER A 84 -8.77 -1.53 -3.38
N PHE A 85 -9.22 -2.74 -3.75
CA PHE A 85 -8.52 -3.57 -4.72
C PHE A 85 -8.67 -3.00 -6.14
N THR A 86 -9.85 -2.48 -6.51
CA THR A 86 -10.04 -1.87 -7.84
C THR A 86 -9.10 -0.68 -8.02
N ALA A 87 -8.86 0.09 -6.97
CA ALA A 87 -7.94 1.21 -7.02
C ALA A 87 -6.47 0.75 -7.24
N PHE A 88 -6.05 -0.33 -6.60
CA PHE A 88 -4.77 -0.99 -6.88
C PHE A 88 -4.69 -1.48 -8.33
N LEU A 89 -5.76 -2.15 -8.81
CA LEU A 89 -5.80 -2.71 -10.16
C LEU A 89 -5.79 -1.62 -11.24
N ASN A 90 -6.46 -0.49 -11.02
CA ASN A 90 -6.47 0.63 -11.95
C ASN A 90 -5.09 1.28 -12.07
N ASP A 91 -4.37 1.43 -10.95
CA ASP A 91 -3.05 2.07 -10.95
C ASP A 91 -1.97 1.13 -11.50
N MET A 92 -2.02 -0.17 -11.15
CA MET A 92 -1.00 -1.15 -11.55
C MET A 92 -1.31 -1.89 -12.85
N GLY A 93 -2.56 -1.88 -13.30
CA GLY A 93 -3.05 -2.70 -14.39
C GLY A 93 -3.07 -4.20 -14.09
N LYS A 94 -3.50 -4.97 -15.09
CA LYS A 94 -3.40 -6.44 -15.07
C LYS A 94 -1.94 -6.87 -15.05
N ARG A 95 -1.70 -8.06 -14.51
CA ARG A 95 -0.39 -8.67 -14.53
C ARG A 95 0.08 -8.83 -15.99
N PRO A 96 1.20 -8.23 -16.40
CA PRO A 96 1.57 -8.15 -17.82
C PRO A 96 2.11 -9.47 -18.39
N PHE A 97 2.68 -10.36 -17.57
CA PHE A 97 3.23 -11.64 -18.00
C PHE A 97 3.19 -12.70 -16.89
N LEU A 98 3.35 -13.96 -17.29
CA LEU A 98 3.34 -15.10 -16.37
C LEU A 98 4.47 -14.99 -15.35
N LYS A 99 4.18 -15.24 -14.08
CA LYS A 99 5.11 -15.10 -12.93
C LYS A 99 5.63 -13.67 -12.70
N ALA A 100 5.07 -12.63 -13.32
CA ALA A 100 5.37 -11.26 -12.91
C ALA A 100 5.03 -11.08 -11.43
N THR A 101 5.96 -10.46 -10.70
CA THR A 101 5.80 -10.13 -9.28
C THR A 101 5.80 -8.62 -9.11
N ILE A 102 5.22 -8.15 -8.00
CA ILE A 102 5.28 -6.74 -7.66
C ILE A 102 6.56 -6.46 -6.86
N ASP A 103 7.30 -5.45 -7.30
CA ASP A 103 8.50 -4.95 -6.66
C ASP A 103 8.36 -3.46 -6.33
N ARG A 104 9.09 -3.02 -5.30
CA ARG A 104 9.21 -1.62 -4.94
C ARG A 104 10.49 -1.06 -5.55
N ILE A 105 10.34 0.06 -6.25
CA ILE A 105 11.42 0.78 -6.92
C ILE A 105 12.49 1.24 -5.93
N ASP A 106 12.04 1.88 -4.85
CA ASP A 106 12.81 2.15 -3.65
C ASP A 106 12.37 1.15 -2.57
N ASN A 107 13.33 0.33 -2.13
CA ASN A 107 13.12 -0.72 -1.16
C ASN A 107 12.84 -0.22 0.27
N ASN A 108 13.07 1.08 0.52
CA ASN A 108 12.67 1.79 1.74
C ASN A 108 11.34 2.52 1.62
N GLY A 109 10.81 2.70 0.41
CA GLY A 109 9.54 3.39 0.17
C GLY A 109 8.30 2.53 0.39
N ASN A 110 7.13 3.17 0.32
CA ASN A 110 5.82 2.53 0.54
C ASN A 110 5.32 1.77 -0.70
N TYR A 111 4.24 1.00 -0.52
CA TYR A 111 3.49 0.47 -1.64
C TYR A 111 2.51 1.53 -2.17
N GLU A 112 2.87 2.13 -3.30
CA GLU A 112 2.11 3.18 -3.99
C GLU A 112 2.43 3.16 -5.49
N PRO A 113 1.59 3.75 -6.37
CA PRO A 113 1.75 3.68 -7.82
C PRO A 113 3.13 4.12 -8.30
N GLU A 114 3.68 5.18 -7.69
CA GLU A 114 4.95 5.77 -8.08
C GLU A 114 6.17 4.94 -7.65
N ASN A 115 6.01 4.13 -6.60
CA ASN A 115 7.07 3.30 -6.04
C ASN A 115 6.93 1.81 -6.37
N CYS A 116 5.91 1.41 -7.13
CA CYS A 116 5.65 0.00 -7.45
C CYS A 116 5.72 -0.28 -8.94
N ARG A 117 6.18 -1.49 -9.29
CA ARG A 117 6.19 -1.97 -10.68
C ARG A 117 5.99 -3.47 -10.75
N TRP A 118 5.45 -3.94 -11.87
CA TRP A 118 5.55 -5.35 -12.25
C TRP A 118 6.98 -5.65 -12.73
N THR A 119 7.52 -6.79 -12.31
CA THR A 119 8.88 -7.18 -12.63
C THR A 119 9.03 -8.71 -12.63
N THR A 120 10.15 -9.20 -13.12
CA THR A 120 10.56 -10.60 -12.98
C THR A 120 11.27 -10.85 -11.66
N ASN A 121 11.34 -12.11 -11.22
CA ASN A 121 12.12 -12.47 -10.03
C ASN A 121 13.62 -12.15 -10.21
N ALA A 122 14.14 -12.26 -11.43
CA ALA A 122 15.53 -11.94 -11.74
C ALA A 122 15.83 -10.45 -11.52
N GLU A 123 14.96 -9.57 -12.01
CA GLU A 123 15.06 -8.12 -11.82
C GLU A 123 14.85 -7.71 -10.36
N ASN A 124 13.87 -8.29 -9.66
CA ASN A 124 13.64 -8.03 -8.23
C ASN A 124 14.87 -8.42 -7.39
N ASN A 125 15.53 -9.54 -7.72
CA ASN A 125 16.75 -9.97 -7.03
C ASN A 125 17.89 -8.94 -7.15
N GLN A 126 17.96 -8.18 -8.24
CA GLN A 126 18.95 -7.11 -8.40
C GLN A 126 18.67 -5.90 -7.50
N ASN A 127 17.42 -5.70 -7.03
CA ASN A 127 17.04 -4.62 -6.11
C ASN A 127 17.13 -4.99 -4.63
N LYS A 128 17.67 -6.18 -4.29
CA LYS A 128 17.83 -6.60 -2.89
C LYS A 128 18.69 -5.61 -2.11
N SER A 129 18.38 -5.44 -0.83
CA SER A 129 19.10 -4.53 0.07
C SER A 129 20.57 -4.87 0.26
N ASN A 130 20.95 -6.15 0.08
CA ASN A 130 22.36 -6.57 0.11
C ASN A 130 23.12 -6.18 -1.17
N ASN A 131 22.44 -5.72 -2.22
CA ASN A 131 23.08 -5.18 -3.40
C ASN A 131 23.28 -3.66 -3.24
N LYS A 132 24.53 -3.23 -3.03
CA LYS A 132 24.88 -1.82 -2.81
C LYS A 132 24.58 -0.92 -4.03
N LEU A 133 24.76 -1.47 -5.24
CA LEU A 133 24.60 -0.76 -6.52
C LEU A 133 23.49 -1.40 -7.35
N SER A 134 22.27 -0.84 -7.24
CA SER A 134 21.17 -1.20 -8.15
C SER A 134 21.38 -0.58 -9.52
N MET A 135 20.80 -1.18 -10.57
CA MET A 135 20.90 -0.67 -11.94
C MET A 135 20.38 0.77 -12.06
N ARG A 136 19.38 1.16 -11.26
CA ARG A 136 18.91 2.55 -11.19
C ARG A 136 19.96 3.51 -10.63
N LYS A 137 20.66 3.12 -9.56
CA LYS A 137 21.79 3.92 -9.02
C LYS A 137 22.87 4.07 -10.09
N VAL A 138 23.22 2.98 -10.80
CA VAL A 138 24.19 3.01 -11.90
C VAL A 138 23.78 3.99 -13.00
N ILE A 139 22.52 3.96 -13.47
CA ILE A 139 22.02 4.88 -14.49
C ILE A 139 22.09 6.34 -14.01
N LYS A 140 21.75 6.61 -12.76
CA LYS A 140 21.87 7.96 -12.19
C LYS A 140 23.34 8.39 -12.14
N ILE A 141 24.23 7.54 -11.65
CA ILE A 141 25.68 7.81 -11.59
C ILE A 141 26.23 8.14 -12.98
N ARG A 142 25.86 7.38 -14.01
CA ARG A 142 26.27 7.64 -15.41
C ARG A 142 25.76 8.96 -15.99
N LYS A 143 24.73 9.56 -15.40
CA LYS A 143 24.17 10.86 -15.79
C LYS A 143 24.72 12.03 -14.97
N LEU A 144 25.51 11.76 -13.94
CA LEU A 144 26.15 12.80 -13.14
C LEU A 144 27.37 13.37 -13.88
N ASP A 145 27.77 14.58 -13.49
CA ASP A 145 28.98 15.22 -13.98
C ASP A 145 30.22 14.34 -13.70
N ASN A 146 31.16 14.31 -14.65
CA ASN A 146 32.40 13.54 -14.57
C ASN A 146 33.33 14.04 -13.44
N ASN A 147 33.09 15.24 -12.90
CA ASN A 147 33.86 15.82 -11.79
C ASN A 147 33.43 15.36 -10.39
N ILE A 148 32.40 14.52 -10.27
CA ILE A 148 31.98 13.98 -8.98
C ILE A 148 33.01 12.92 -8.50
N SER A 149 33.52 13.12 -7.27
CA SER A 149 34.46 12.17 -6.69
C SER A 149 33.76 10.89 -6.23
N ALA A 150 34.50 9.79 -6.15
CA ALA A 150 33.98 8.54 -5.59
C ALA A 150 33.49 8.70 -4.13
N LYS A 151 34.08 9.63 -3.37
CA LYS A 151 33.69 9.93 -2.00
C LYS A 151 32.31 10.59 -1.95
N ASP A 152 32.03 11.51 -2.87
CA ASP A 152 30.73 12.18 -2.96
C ASP A 152 29.62 11.20 -3.39
N LEU A 153 29.93 10.29 -4.31
CA LEU A 153 29.02 9.20 -4.69
C LEU A 153 28.67 8.29 -3.51
N ALA A 154 29.65 7.95 -2.67
CA ALA A 154 29.43 7.12 -1.50
C ALA A 154 28.46 7.78 -0.50
N VAL A 155 28.59 9.09 -0.30
CA VAL A 155 27.68 9.88 0.55
C VAL A 155 26.27 9.95 -0.04
N ILE A 156 26.15 10.29 -1.32
CA ILE A 156 24.85 10.44 -2.02
C ILE A 156 24.06 9.13 -1.99
N TYR A 157 24.72 8.00 -2.26
CA TYR A 157 24.06 6.71 -2.41
C TYR A 157 24.14 5.81 -1.18
N LYS A 158 24.75 6.30 -0.09
CA LYS A 158 24.95 5.60 1.18
C LYS A 158 25.56 4.21 0.97
N VAL A 159 26.63 4.12 0.18
CA VAL A 159 27.33 2.86 -0.19
C VAL A 159 28.69 2.71 0.47
#